data_AF-W7E499-F1
#
_entry.id   AF-W7E499-F1
#
_cell.length_a   1.000
_cell.length_b   1.000
_cell.length_c   1.000
_cell.angle_alpha   90.00
_cell.angle_beta   90.00
_cell.angle_gamma   90.00
#
_symmetry.space_group_name_H-M   'P 1'
#
loop_
_entity.id
_entity.type
_entity.pdbx_description
1 polymer ?
#
loop_
_entity_poly.entity_id
_entity_poly.type
_entity_poly.pdbx_seq_one_letter_code
_entity_poly.pdbx_strand_id
1 'polypeptide(L)'
;LMNIRRQAAALQENSLSEEIPFQIFNKLDQALFAGFLKNSVFLDVSRLDSDISGVTYTHRWGPNPEVKRISIIFNQDAIRHGRARDIVATLIHHMIHAYFLVACGEQKENEMDYGRLNHGLQFGKIMLAIRRLSAAHGRELTTLDYGHRLSSRHHYADDYYRPWTRDEVEHEDGNKWYFSHCHSDVRGPSDSEVDKWYKNVCQPMLDLPPSIRGLEVEVYNVRRHELVKRRRAHLGSSSKSIEFIFRDRPVLVGREKIERFPSVMRAFDKAGSRFLRVHKEVSEDTFMRLLEFLHTGSYPPDPHVFAGAAVDRDVRHKAPPIIKPQNISVEAVVVLADIRFAKLGLYMGFEDCKAYALDRMNTYGVLYEDPVAVLKEIYRGCELDPDLKVWARMFLTRCPAASSPGYYHGDSLGHSTVEPPNLLKLESQQGPYRSRFLNAIEVSGALENDVNKARAELKTAGWY
;
A
#
# COMPACT_ATOMS: atom_id res chain seq x y z
N LEU A 1 9.70 30.82 19.69
CA LEU A 1 8.35 31.41 19.85
C LEU A 1 8.26 32.56 20.86
N MET A 2 8.99 32.55 21.98
CA MET A 2 8.91 33.60 23.01
C MET A 2 9.10 35.03 22.47
N ASN A 3 10.13 35.27 21.65
CA ASN A 3 10.39 36.60 21.06
C ASN A 3 9.26 37.08 20.15
N ILE A 4 8.64 36.18 19.39
CA ILE A 4 7.51 36.50 18.50
C ILE A 4 6.30 36.95 19.35
N ARG A 5 6.03 36.28 20.46
CA ARG A 5 4.94 36.65 21.39
C ARG A 5 5.19 37.99 22.06
N ARG A 6 6.44 38.28 22.46
CA ARG A 6 6.82 39.59 23.00
C ARG A 6 6.62 40.70 21.99
N GLN A 7 7.01 40.48 20.73
CA GLN A 7 6.78 41.44 19.65
C GLN A 7 5.28 41.68 19.42
N ALA A 8 4.46 40.62 19.40
CA ALA A 8 3.00 40.76 19.25
C ALA A 8 2.38 41.54 20.42
N ALA A 9 2.81 41.29 21.66
CA ALA A 9 2.36 42.05 22.83
C ALA A 9 2.75 43.53 22.73
N ALA A 10 4.00 43.84 22.35
CA ALA A 10 4.46 45.21 22.16
C ALA A 10 3.69 45.95 21.04
N LEU A 11 3.33 45.26 19.95
CA LEU A 11 2.48 45.84 18.90
C LEU A 11 1.08 46.15 19.42
N GLN A 12 0.49 45.25 20.21
CA GLN A 12 -0.82 45.49 20.84
C GLN A 12 -0.78 46.65 21.84
N GLU A 13 0.25 46.74 22.68
CA GLU A 13 0.46 47.85 23.63
C GLU A 13 0.57 49.21 22.92
N ASN A 14 1.16 49.22 21.72
CA ASN A 14 1.26 50.41 20.86
C ASN A 14 0.02 50.64 19.98
N SER A 15 -1.10 49.94 20.22
CA SER A 15 -2.34 50.05 19.44
C SER A 15 -2.20 49.70 17.96
N LEU A 16 -1.22 48.85 17.62
CA LEU A 16 -0.95 48.32 16.28
C LEU A 16 -1.38 46.85 16.16
N SER A 17 -2.53 46.49 16.75
CA SER A 17 -3.02 45.10 16.74
C SER A 17 -3.28 44.58 15.32
N GLU A 18 -3.76 45.43 14.41
CA GLU A 18 -4.01 45.08 12.99
C GLU A 18 -2.72 44.73 12.23
N GLU A 19 -1.56 45.23 12.67
CA GLU A 19 -0.26 44.92 12.08
C GLU A 19 0.33 43.58 12.57
N ILE A 20 -0.19 43.03 13.67
CA ILE A 20 0.37 41.84 14.32
C ILE A 20 0.51 40.68 13.32
N PRO A 21 -0.55 40.27 12.57
CA PRO A 21 -0.44 39.12 11.70
C PRO A 21 0.64 39.28 10.62
N PHE A 22 0.70 40.46 9.99
CA PHE A 22 1.65 40.76 8.93
C PHE A 22 3.11 40.81 9.43
N GLN A 23 3.35 41.41 10.59
CA GLN A 23 4.69 41.59 11.17
C GLN A 23 5.30 40.29 11.69
N ILE A 24 4.49 39.32 12.09
CA ILE A 24 4.96 38.07 12.70
C ILE A 24 4.91 36.86 11.76
N PHE A 25 4.13 36.91 10.68
CA PHE A 25 3.89 35.76 9.79
C PHE A 25 5.19 35.09 9.34
N ASN A 26 6.11 35.84 8.72
CA ASN A 26 7.37 35.30 8.21
C ASN A 26 8.28 34.72 9.32
N LYS A 27 8.20 35.28 10.54
CA LYS A 27 8.96 34.77 11.69
C LYS A 27 8.37 33.45 12.20
N LEU A 28 7.03 33.33 12.20
CA LEU A 28 6.34 32.10 12.53
C LEU A 28 6.61 31.02 11.48
N ASP A 29 6.55 31.37 10.21
CA ASP A 29 6.83 30.47 9.09
C ASP A 29 8.25 29.90 9.18
N GLN A 30 9.25 30.75 9.39
CA GLN A 30 10.63 30.31 9.58
C GLN A 30 10.79 29.38 10.80
N ALA A 31 10.11 29.67 11.90
CA ALA A 31 10.27 28.95 13.16
C ALA A 31 9.50 27.64 13.22
N LEU A 32 8.35 27.53 12.55
CA LEU A 32 7.41 26.41 12.69
C LEU A 32 7.28 25.56 11.42
N PHE A 33 7.46 26.18 10.25
CA PHE A 33 7.20 25.56 8.96
C PHE A 33 8.39 25.70 8.01
N ALA A 34 9.59 25.95 8.55
CA ALA A 34 10.86 26.01 7.82
C ALA A 34 10.89 26.99 6.61
N GLY A 35 10.01 27.99 6.58
CA GLY A 35 9.95 28.96 5.48
C GLY A 35 9.10 28.54 4.28
N PHE A 36 8.33 27.45 4.37
CA PHE A 36 7.52 26.94 3.25
C PHE A 36 6.31 27.81 2.91
N LEU A 37 5.80 28.61 3.85
CA LEU A 37 4.60 29.42 3.64
C LEU A 37 4.90 30.78 3.01
N LYS A 38 6.11 31.32 3.22
CA LYS A 38 6.58 32.55 2.60
C LYS A 38 6.47 32.43 1.07
N ASN A 39 5.92 33.44 0.44
CA ASN A 39 5.60 33.50 -1.00
C ASN A 39 4.48 32.56 -1.47
N SER A 40 4.17 31.48 -0.75
CA SER A 40 3.06 30.56 -1.05
C SER A 40 1.70 31.07 -0.58
N VAL A 41 1.70 31.88 0.48
CA VAL A 41 0.51 32.41 1.14
C VAL A 41 0.34 33.91 0.86
N PHE A 42 -0.89 34.31 0.59
CA PHE A 42 -1.38 35.68 0.68
C PHE A 42 -2.17 35.83 1.98
N LEU A 43 -1.76 36.77 2.82
CA LEU A 43 -2.42 37.07 4.09
C LEU A 43 -3.18 38.39 3.92
N ASP A 44 -4.43 38.41 4.36
CA ASP A 44 -5.29 39.58 4.36
C ASP A 44 -6.15 39.62 5.62
N VAL A 45 -6.73 40.79 5.90
CA VAL A 45 -7.63 41.03 7.03
C VAL A 45 -8.95 41.57 6.49
N SER A 46 -10.05 40.92 6.85
CA SER A 46 -11.39 41.36 6.44
C SER A 46 -12.41 41.14 7.55
N ARG A 47 -13.58 41.75 7.41
CA ARG A 47 -14.72 41.46 8.28
C ARG A 47 -15.36 40.15 7.85
N LEU A 48 -15.39 39.19 8.77
CA LEU A 48 -16.04 37.89 8.60
C LEU A 48 -17.11 37.76 9.68
N ASP A 49 -17.91 36.69 9.61
CA ASP A 49 -18.94 36.43 10.63
C ASP A 49 -18.33 36.31 12.03
N SER A 50 -19.10 36.75 13.04
CA SER A 50 -18.61 36.98 14.39
C SER A 50 -18.14 35.73 15.14
N ASP A 51 -18.49 34.55 14.64
CA ASP A 51 -18.15 33.23 15.17
C ASP A 51 -16.95 32.59 14.46
N ILE A 52 -16.47 33.18 13.35
CA ILE A 52 -15.36 32.70 12.54
C ILE A 52 -14.11 33.51 12.87
N SER A 53 -13.02 32.83 13.24
CA SER A 53 -11.76 33.50 13.58
C SER A 53 -10.93 33.92 12.36
N GLY A 54 -11.18 33.26 11.24
CA GLY A 54 -10.54 33.45 9.94
C GLY A 54 -10.88 32.30 9.01
N VAL A 55 -10.46 32.42 7.75
CA VAL A 55 -10.69 31.42 6.70
C VAL A 55 -9.41 31.20 5.90
N THR A 56 -9.07 29.94 5.61
CA THR A 56 -7.97 29.58 4.71
C THR A 56 -8.52 28.98 3.43
N TYR A 57 -8.25 29.61 2.30
CA TYR A 57 -8.68 29.20 0.98
C TYR A 57 -7.58 28.44 0.24
N THR A 58 -7.96 27.41 -0.51
CA THR A 58 -7.07 26.75 -1.47
C THR A 58 -6.70 27.68 -2.62
N HIS A 59 -5.70 27.28 -3.41
CA HIS A 59 -5.11 28.09 -4.48
C HIS A 59 -6.17 28.66 -5.45
N ARG A 60 -6.15 29.97 -5.70
CA ARG A 60 -7.05 30.68 -6.65
C ARG A 60 -8.52 30.78 -6.23
N TRP A 61 -8.86 30.33 -5.03
CA TRP A 61 -10.24 30.39 -4.52
C TRP A 61 -10.43 31.41 -3.41
N GLY A 62 -9.42 32.25 -3.16
CA GLY A 62 -9.54 33.39 -2.25
C GLY A 62 -10.51 34.45 -2.79
N PRO A 63 -10.95 35.39 -1.93
CA PRO A 63 -11.90 36.44 -2.31
C PRO A 63 -11.34 37.40 -3.37
N ASN A 64 -10.01 37.55 -3.46
CA ASN A 64 -9.37 38.32 -4.51
C ASN A 64 -9.04 37.41 -5.72
N PRO A 65 -9.71 37.58 -6.88
CA PRO A 65 -9.52 36.71 -8.05
C PRO A 65 -8.14 36.87 -8.71
N GLU A 66 -7.42 37.95 -8.45
CA GLU A 66 -6.06 38.17 -8.97
C GLU A 66 -5.01 37.35 -8.21
N VAL A 67 -5.33 36.95 -6.98
CA VAL A 67 -4.43 36.20 -6.10
C VAL A 67 -4.53 34.71 -6.41
N LYS A 68 -3.48 34.18 -7.04
CA LYS A 68 -3.39 32.73 -7.36
C LYS A 68 -2.84 31.86 -6.24
N ARG A 69 -2.44 32.48 -5.13
CA ARG A 69 -1.81 31.85 -3.95
C ARG A 69 -2.86 31.29 -2.99
N ILE A 70 -2.42 30.52 -1.99
CA ILE A 70 -3.25 30.16 -0.83
C ILE A 70 -3.60 31.46 -0.10
N SER A 71 -4.86 31.68 0.24
CA SER A 71 -5.28 32.91 0.91
C SER A 71 -5.69 32.64 2.34
N ILE A 72 -5.07 33.31 3.31
CA ILE A 72 -5.54 33.36 4.69
C ILE A 72 -6.22 34.71 4.88
N ILE A 73 -7.52 34.69 5.16
CA ILE A 73 -8.30 35.89 5.50
C ILE A 73 -8.58 35.85 6.98
N PHE A 74 -7.96 36.76 7.72
CA PHE A 74 -8.08 36.81 9.17
C PHE A 74 -9.26 37.70 9.56
N ASN A 75 -10.08 37.29 10.54
CA ASN A 75 -11.21 38.11 10.95
C ASN A 75 -10.72 39.36 11.69
N GLN A 76 -11.10 40.53 11.20
CA GLN A 76 -10.82 41.81 11.83
C GLN A 76 -11.31 41.87 13.29
N ASP A 77 -12.45 41.26 13.59
CA ASP A 77 -13.02 41.26 14.95
C ASP A 77 -12.17 40.42 15.92
N ALA A 78 -11.59 39.32 15.43
CA ALA A 78 -10.67 38.48 16.21
C ALA A 78 -9.38 39.24 16.57
N ILE A 79 -8.96 40.19 15.73
CA ILE A 79 -7.81 41.07 16.00
C ILE A 79 -8.18 42.17 16.98
N ARG A 80 -9.30 42.86 16.74
CA ARG A 80 -9.71 44.03 17.53
C ARG A 80 -10.03 43.70 18.98
N HIS A 81 -10.64 42.54 19.21
CA HIS A 81 -11.11 42.12 20.53
C HIS A 81 -10.26 41.01 21.17
N GLY A 82 -9.31 40.44 20.44
CA GLY A 82 -8.40 39.40 20.92
C GLY A 82 -7.17 39.96 21.64
N ARG A 83 -6.60 39.17 22.56
CA ARG A 83 -5.27 39.47 23.11
C ARG A 83 -4.20 39.03 22.12
N ALA A 84 -3.00 39.60 22.19
CA ALA A 84 -1.89 39.27 21.30
C ALA A 84 -1.60 37.76 21.24
N ARG A 85 -1.74 37.03 22.36
CA ARG A 85 -1.58 35.57 22.40
C ARG A 85 -2.66 34.81 21.61
N ASP A 86 -3.87 35.34 21.57
CA ASP A 86 -5.03 34.74 20.89
C ASP A 86 -4.89 35.00 19.39
N ILE A 87 -4.49 36.21 18.99
CA ILE A 87 -4.16 36.57 17.60
C ILE A 87 -3.04 35.66 17.05
N VAL A 88 -1.95 35.48 17.82
CA VAL A 88 -0.85 34.58 17.42
C VAL A 88 -1.34 33.13 17.27
N ALA A 89 -2.18 32.64 18.19
CA ALA A 89 -2.69 31.28 18.14
C ALA A 89 -3.61 31.05 16.93
N THR A 90 -4.54 31.97 16.68
CA THR A 90 -5.41 31.91 15.50
C THR A 90 -4.60 32.00 14.21
N LEU A 91 -3.53 32.81 14.16
CA LEU A 91 -2.67 32.86 12.98
C LEU A 91 -1.96 31.53 12.75
N ILE A 92 -1.39 30.93 13.79
CA ILE A 92 -0.75 29.61 13.70
C ILE A 92 -1.76 28.55 13.23
N HIS A 93 -2.99 28.58 13.73
CA HIS A 93 -4.06 27.65 13.31
C HIS A 93 -4.27 27.69 11.78
N HIS A 94 -4.45 28.88 11.20
CA HIS A 94 -4.59 29.02 9.74
C HIS A 94 -3.30 28.71 8.97
N MET A 95 -2.13 28.98 9.55
CA MET A 95 -0.85 28.57 8.98
C MET A 95 -0.70 27.05 8.90
N ILE A 96 -1.30 26.27 9.83
CA ILE A 96 -1.33 24.80 9.74
C ILE A 96 -2.15 24.35 8.52
N HIS A 97 -3.34 24.93 8.30
CA HIS A 97 -4.14 24.65 7.10
C HIS A 97 -3.37 24.98 5.81
N ALA A 98 -2.76 26.17 5.77
CA ALA A 98 -1.94 26.56 4.63
C ALA A 98 -0.73 25.64 4.42
N TYR A 99 -0.12 25.15 5.51
CA TYR A 99 0.99 24.20 5.44
C TYR A 99 0.58 22.87 4.80
N PHE A 100 -0.61 22.35 5.10
CA PHE A 100 -1.12 21.17 4.38
C PHE A 100 -1.33 21.43 2.89
N LEU A 101 -1.83 22.60 2.51
CA LEU A 101 -2.01 22.96 1.10
C LEU A 101 -0.68 23.13 0.35
N VAL A 102 0.37 23.63 1.03
CA VAL A 102 1.72 23.71 0.44
C VAL A 102 2.37 22.33 0.34
N ALA A 103 2.35 21.55 1.43
CA ALA A 103 3.04 20.28 1.52
C ALA A 103 2.34 19.14 0.76
N CYS A 104 1.00 19.15 0.70
CA CYS A 104 0.19 18.09 0.11
C CYS A 104 -0.54 18.50 -1.19
N GLY A 105 -0.34 19.73 -1.64
CA GLY A 105 -0.98 20.32 -2.82
C GLY A 105 -2.41 20.84 -2.55
N GLU A 106 -3.00 21.44 -3.59
CA GLU A 106 -4.36 21.97 -3.56
C GLU A 106 -5.38 20.91 -3.13
N GLN A 107 -6.34 21.31 -2.28
CA GLN A 107 -7.55 20.52 -2.07
C GLN A 107 -8.45 20.67 -3.28
N LYS A 108 -9.04 19.56 -3.74
CA LYS A 108 -10.03 19.50 -4.82
C LYS A 108 -11.35 18.98 -4.26
N GLU A 109 -12.44 19.27 -4.97
CA GLU A 109 -13.79 18.82 -4.58
C GLU A 109 -13.89 17.31 -4.37
N ASN A 110 -13.25 16.52 -5.23
CA ASN A 110 -13.22 15.06 -5.13
C ASN A 110 -12.17 14.51 -4.16
N GLU A 111 -11.46 15.36 -3.42
CA GLU A 111 -10.40 14.99 -2.46
C GLU A 111 -10.70 15.47 -1.03
N MET A 112 -11.95 15.86 -0.74
CA MET A 112 -12.36 16.36 0.59
C MET A 112 -12.10 15.35 1.71
N ASP A 113 -12.23 14.05 1.44
CA ASP A 113 -11.98 12.97 2.40
C ASP A 113 -10.51 12.93 2.89
N TYR A 114 -9.58 13.47 2.09
CA TYR A 114 -8.18 13.61 2.50
C TYR A 114 -8.00 14.72 3.55
N GLY A 115 -8.97 15.63 3.65
CA GLY A 115 -9.17 16.54 4.78
C GLY A 115 -8.07 17.57 5.01
N ARG A 116 -7.45 18.11 3.94
CA ARG A 116 -6.33 19.07 4.07
C ARG A 116 -6.74 20.36 4.78
N LEU A 117 -8.01 20.74 4.67
CA LEU A 117 -8.62 21.91 5.31
C LEU A 117 -9.46 21.56 6.56
N ASN A 118 -9.48 20.29 6.96
CA ASN A 118 -10.30 19.81 8.07
C ASN A 118 -9.48 19.68 9.36
N HIS A 119 -10.16 19.74 10.51
CA HIS A 119 -9.57 19.59 11.84
C HIS A 119 -9.37 18.13 12.26
N GLY A 120 -8.77 17.32 11.37
CA GLY A 120 -8.53 15.90 11.60
C GLY A 120 -7.32 15.57 12.49
N LEU A 121 -6.99 14.29 12.60
CA LEU A 121 -5.86 13.78 13.39
C LEU A 121 -4.51 14.37 12.94
N GLN A 122 -4.37 14.62 11.64
CA GLN A 122 -3.19 15.23 11.03
C GLN A 122 -2.99 16.66 11.54
N PHE A 123 -4.06 17.47 11.51
CA PHE A 123 -4.07 18.83 12.03
C PHE A 123 -3.74 18.83 13.52
N GLY A 124 -4.44 18.00 14.29
CA GLY A 124 -4.21 17.82 15.71
C GLY A 124 -2.75 17.52 16.04
N LYS A 125 -2.07 16.69 15.23
CA LYS A 125 -0.68 16.33 15.48
C LYS A 125 0.28 17.51 15.36
N ILE A 126 0.15 18.33 14.30
CA ILE A 126 1.00 19.51 14.12
C ILE A 126 0.70 20.53 15.22
N MET A 127 -0.59 20.76 15.51
CA MET A 127 -1.04 21.66 16.57
C MET A 127 -0.43 21.28 17.94
N LEU A 128 -0.55 20.01 18.34
CA LEU A 128 0.00 19.50 19.60
C LEU A 128 1.51 19.57 19.65
N ALA A 129 2.20 19.29 18.53
CA ALA A 129 3.65 19.45 18.46
C ALA A 129 4.06 20.91 18.72
N ILE A 130 3.38 21.88 18.10
CA ILE A 130 3.65 23.31 18.30
C ILE A 130 3.39 23.72 19.75
N ARG A 131 2.29 23.26 20.37
CA ARG A 131 1.98 23.53 21.79
C ARG A 131 3.08 22.99 22.72
N ARG A 132 3.47 21.72 22.55
CA ARG A 132 4.52 21.07 23.34
C ARG A 132 5.87 21.77 23.19
N LEU A 133 6.26 22.12 21.96
CA LEU A 133 7.50 22.86 21.70
C LEU A 133 7.46 24.28 22.30
N SER A 134 6.30 24.93 22.28
CA SER A 134 6.09 26.23 22.93
C SER A 134 6.30 26.16 24.44
N ALA A 135 5.80 25.10 25.08
CA ALA A 135 5.95 24.85 26.51
C ALA A 135 7.42 24.60 26.90
N ALA A 136 8.16 23.83 26.09
CA ALA A 136 9.58 23.56 26.34
C ALA A 136 10.46 24.84 26.31
N HIS A 137 10.04 25.88 25.58
CA HIS A 137 10.79 27.12 25.39
C HIS A 137 10.11 28.33 26.07
N GLY A 138 9.28 28.09 27.09
CA GLY A 138 8.58 29.13 27.83
C GLY A 138 7.24 28.67 28.40
N ARG A 139 6.16 29.42 28.13
CA ARG A 139 4.79 29.02 28.50
C ARG A 139 4.10 28.39 27.31
N GLU A 140 3.37 27.30 27.55
CA GLU A 140 2.52 26.67 26.54
C GLU A 140 1.59 27.70 25.88
N LEU A 141 1.38 27.56 24.57
CA LEU A 141 0.39 28.35 23.83
C LEU A 141 -0.99 27.68 23.97
N THR A 142 -1.56 27.72 25.18
CA THR A 142 -2.82 27.06 25.52
C THR A 142 -4.05 27.58 24.76
N THR A 143 -3.90 28.69 24.05
CA THR A 143 -4.93 29.32 23.22
C THR A 143 -4.95 28.78 21.79
N LEU A 144 -3.92 28.00 21.39
CA LEU A 144 -3.92 27.26 20.14
C LEU A 144 -4.71 25.97 20.34
N ASP A 145 -5.89 25.90 19.75
CA ASP A 145 -6.79 24.75 19.84
C ASP A 145 -7.57 24.59 18.52
N TYR A 146 -8.43 23.57 18.43
CA TYR A 146 -9.29 23.33 17.27
C TYR A 146 -10.31 24.45 17.07
N GLY A 147 -10.92 24.92 18.16
CA GLY A 147 -11.77 26.10 18.19
C GLY A 147 -11.04 27.32 18.75
N HIS A 148 -11.59 28.50 18.49
CA HIS A 148 -10.99 29.77 18.92
C HIS A 148 -11.76 30.39 20.08
N ARG A 149 -11.03 30.93 21.06
CA ARG A 149 -11.62 31.81 22.08
C ARG A 149 -11.80 33.20 21.48
N LEU A 150 -12.91 33.39 20.77
CA LEU A 150 -13.37 34.74 20.46
C LEU A 150 -13.89 35.34 21.78
N SER A 151 -13.54 36.60 22.05
CA SER A 151 -14.07 37.31 23.22
C SER A 151 -15.59 37.36 23.06
N SER A 152 -16.28 36.44 23.71
CA SER A 152 -17.73 36.37 23.73
C SER A 152 -18.25 37.76 24.06
N ARG A 153 -19.19 38.24 23.25
CA ARG A 153 -19.92 39.48 23.47
C ARG A 153 -20.11 39.71 24.96
N HIS A 154 -19.75 40.90 25.42
CA HIS A 154 -20.46 41.57 26.49
C HIS A 154 -21.94 41.68 26.06
N HIS A 155 -22.68 40.57 26.15
CA HIS A 155 -24.11 40.64 26.26
C HIS A 155 -24.35 41.31 27.59
N TYR A 156 -24.92 42.52 27.49
CA TYR A 156 -25.49 43.22 28.62
C TYR A 156 -26.24 42.24 29.49
N ALA A 157 -26.01 42.36 30.80
CA ALA A 157 -26.73 41.64 31.82
C ALA A 157 -28.24 41.70 31.53
N ASP A 158 -28.82 40.53 31.27
CA ASP A 158 -30.15 40.25 31.77
C ASP A 158 -30.03 38.91 32.48
N ASP A 159 -30.16 38.99 33.81
CA ASP A 159 -30.25 37.84 34.68
C ASP A 159 -31.41 36.95 34.21
N TYR A 160 -31.35 35.65 34.51
CA TYR A 160 -32.27 34.58 34.07
C TYR A 160 -31.94 33.96 32.70
N TYR A 161 -30.93 33.08 32.62
CA TYR A 161 -31.10 31.74 32.03
C TYR A 161 -29.87 30.86 32.35
N ARG A 162 -30.14 29.56 32.46
CA ARG A 162 -29.33 28.45 33.02
C ARG A 162 -27.90 28.30 32.46
N PRO A 163 -27.02 27.56 33.16
CA PRO A 163 -25.71 27.18 32.63
C PRO A 163 -25.90 26.34 31.36
N TRP A 164 -25.60 26.94 30.21
CA TRP A 164 -25.66 26.27 28.91
C TRP A 164 -24.56 25.22 28.85
N THR A 165 -24.95 23.95 28.92
CA THR A 165 -24.20 22.86 28.30
C THR A 165 -23.97 23.26 26.83
N ARG A 166 -22.71 23.17 26.40
CA ARG A 166 -22.23 23.65 25.10
C ARG A 166 -22.69 22.67 24.01
N ASP A 167 -23.97 22.71 23.71
CA ASP A 167 -24.63 21.89 22.68
C ASP A 167 -24.18 22.33 21.29
N GLU A 168 -24.04 21.36 20.39
CA GLU A 168 -23.57 21.49 19.01
C GLU A 168 -24.52 22.41 18.23
N VAL A 169 -24.01 23.54 17.75
CA VAL A 169 -24.76 24.36 16.78
C VAL A 169 -24.47 23.77 15.40
N GLU A 170 -25.47 23.13 14.79
CA GLU A 170 -25.38 22.73 13.38
C GLU A 170 -25.35 24.00 12.52
N HIS A 171 -24.17 24.35 12.01
CA HIS A 171 -24.01 25.45 11.07
C HIS A 171 -24.47 24.99 9.66
N GLU A 172 -25.44 25.70 9.07
CA GLU A 172 -26.01 25.43 7.73
C GLU A 172 -25.02 25.66 6.56
N ASP A 173 -23.81 26.15 6.84
CA ASP A 173 -22.75 26.27 5.85
C ASP A 173 -22.22 24.88 5.49
N GLY A 174 -22.81 24.26 4.46
CA GLY A 174 -22.30 23.02 3.89
C GLY A 174 -20.81 23.13 3.58
N ASN A 175 -20.03 22.14 4.02
CA ASN A 175 -18.57 22.07 3.86
C ASN A 175 -18.12 22.39 2.43
N LYS A 176 -17.75 23.65 2.17
CA LYS A 176 -17.24 24.04 0.86
C LYS A 176 -15.81 23.53 0.74
N TRP A 177 -15.55 22.72 -0.28
CA TRP A 177 -14.26 22.03 -0.46
C TRP A 177 -13.04 22.95 -0.56
N TYR A 178 -13.24 24.23 -0.89
CA TYR A 178 -12.17 25.16 -1.23
C TYR A 178 -11.71 26.05 -0.08
N PHE A 179 -12.32 25.98 1.12
CA PHE A 179 -11.85 26.72 2.30
C PHE A 179 -12.10 26.02 3.64
N SER A 180 -11.38 26.45 4.68
CA SER A 180 -11.52 25.94 6.05
C SER A 180 -12.60 26.70 6.83
N HIS A 181 -13.50 25.97 7.51
CA HIS A 181 -14.47 26.53 8.44
C HIS A 181 -13.91 26.49 9.87
N CYS A 182 -13.30 27.58 10.34
CA CYS A 182 -12.63 27.66 11.66
C CYS A 182 -13.49 28.43 12.69
N HIS A 183 -14.63 27.85 13.03
CA HIS A 183 -15.56 28.39 14.03
C HIS A 183 -14.98 28.30 15.46
N SER A 184 -15.53 29.10 16.35
CA SER A 184 -15.11 29.17 17.76
C SER A 184 -15.37 27.89 18.58
N ASP A 185 -16.29 27.04 18.13
CA ASP A 185 -16.81 25.87 18.82
C ASP A 185 -16.36 24.52 18.23
N VAL A 186 -15.57 24.55 17.14
CA VAL A 186 -15.03 23.35 16.49
C VAL A 186 -14.34 22.45 17.51
N ARG A 187 -14.79 21.19 17.57
CA ARG A 187 -14.17 20.13 18.37
C ARG A 187 -13.34 19.23 17.47
N GLY A 188 -12.14 18.90 17.93
CA GLY A 188 -11.28 17.93 17.26
C GLY A 188 -11.02 16.68 18.10
N PRO A 189 -10.27 15.71 17.54
CA PRO A 189 -9.85 14.52 18.27
C PRO A 189 -9.05 14.85 19.52
N SER A 190 -9.19 14.02 20.55
CA SER A 190 -8.43 14.18 21.80
C SER A 190 -6.92 13.95 21.60
N ASP A 191 -6.11 14.55 22.48
CA ASP A 191 -4.64 14.41 22.43
C ASP A 191 -4.18 12.94 22.46
N SER A 192 -4.89 12.08 23.20
CA SER A 192 -4.56 10.66 23.32
C SER A 192 -4.85 9.91 22.02
N GLU A 193 -5.94 10.25 21.32
CA GLU A 193 -6.28 9.68 20.01
C GLU A 193 -5.26 10.09 18.96
N VAL A 194 -4.86 11.37 18.94
CA VAL A 194 -3.85 11.89 18.01
C VAL A 194 -2.49 11.20 18.23
N ASP A 195 -2.05 11.06 19.48
CA ASP A 195 -0.77 10.42 19.77
C ASP A 195 -0.81 8.91 19.48
N LYS A 196 -1.92 8.22 19.79
CA LYS A 196 -2.11 6.80 19.45
C LYS A 196 -2.09 6.60 17.94
N TRP A 197 -2.81 7.43 17.19
CA TRP A 197 -2.80 7.39 15.72
C TRP A 197 -1.41 7.61 15.16
N TYR A 198 -0.69 8.64 15.61
CA TYR A 198 0.65 8.93 15.11
C TYR A 198 1.63 7.77 15.36
N LYS A 199 1.63 7.20 16.57
CA LYS A 199 2.49 6.07 16.93
C LYS A 199 2.20 4.82 16.10
N ASN A 200 0.92 4.56 15.80
CA ASN A 200 0.52 3.35 15.11
C ASN A 200 0.59 3.47 13.58
N VAL A 201 0.39 4.68 13.03
CA VAL A 201 0.24 4.88 11.58
C VAL A 201 1.44 5.61 10.99
N CYS A 202 1.84 6.75 11.56
CA CYS A 202 2.84 7.63 10.94
C CYS A 202 4.27 7.28 11.35
N GLN A 203 4.51 7.00 12.63
CA GLN A 203 5.85 6.72 13.15
C GLN A 203 6.50 5.52 12.46
N PRO A 204 5.81 4.38 12.22
CA PRO A 204 6.41 3.24 11.52
C PRO A 204 6.79 3.56 10.07
N MET A 205 6.18 4.57 9.45
CA MET A 205 6.49 4.98 8.09
C MET A 205 7.86 5.67 7.97
N LEU A 206 8.45 6.12 9.07
CA LEU A 206 9.76 6.77 9.07
C LEU A 206 10.90 5.79 8.82
N ASP A 207 10.72 4.53 9.21
CA ASP A 207 11.70 3.44 9.03
C ASP A 207 11.57 2.74 7.66
N LEU A 208 10.56 3.13 6.88
CA LEU A 208 10.28 2.58 5.56
C LEU A 208 10.80 3.51 4.44
N PRO A 209 10.91 3.00 3.19
CA PRO A 209 11.44 3.80 2.08
C PRO A 209 10.70 5.13 1.90
N PRO A 210 11.38 6.26 1.61
CA PRO A 210 10.75 7.57 1.50
C PRO A 210 9.58 7.63 0.52
N SER A 211 9.60 6.78 -0.52
CA SER A 211 8.55 6.63 -1.52
C SER A 211 7.15 6.36 -0.94
N ILE A 212 7.04 5.69 0.22
CA ILE A 212 5.73 5.40 0.83
C ILE A 212 5.02 6.67 1.34
N ARG A 213 5.78 7.73 1.62
CA ARG A 213 5.27 9.03 2.07
C ARG A 213 4.94 9.96 0.89
N GLY A 214 5.19 9.51 -0.34
CA GLY A 214 4.89 10.26 -1.55
C GLY A 214 3.39 10.40 -1.81
N LEU A 215 3.03 11.42 -2.59
CA LEU A 215 1.63 11.69 -2.98
C LEU A 215 1.08 10.64 -3.95
N GLU A 216 1.97 9.94 -4.66
CA GLU A 216 1.62 8.94 -5.65
C GLU A 216 1.95 7.54 -5.15
N VAL A 217 1.19 6.57 -5.65
CA VAL A 217 1.37 5.15 -5.38
C VAL A 217 1.05 4.37 -6.66
N GLU A 218 1.67 3.21 -6.84
CA GLU A 218 1.40 2.34 -7.97
C GLU A 218 0.17 1.47 -7.67
N VAL A 219 -0.73 1.33 -8.64
CA VAL A 219 -1.93 0.49 -8.55
C VAL A 219 -1.95 -0.42 -9.76
N TYR A 220 -2.31 -1.69 -9.53
CA TYR A 220 -2.41 -2.68 -10.59
C TYR A 220 -3.63 -2.44 -11.49
N ASN A 221 -3.40 -2.32 -12.79
CA ASN A 221 -4.46 -2.23 -13.79
C ASN A 221 -4.71 -3.61 -14.41
N VAL A 222 -5.77 -4.27 -13.96
CA VAL A 222 -6.18 -5.61 -14.42
C VAL A 222 -6.36 -5.69 -15.94
N ARG A 223 -6.86 -4.62 -16.60
CA ARG A 223 -7.13 -4.66 -18.05
C ARG A 223 -5.86 -4.58 -18.91
N ARG A 224 -4.84 -3.90 -18.41
CA ARG A 224 -3.58 -3.66 -19.14
C ARG A 224 -2.42 -4.51 -18.63
N HIS A 225 -2.61 -5.25 -17.54
CA HIS A 225 -1.57 -6.02 -16.86
C HIS A 225 -0.31 -5.16 -16.57
N GLU A 226 -0.51 -3.96 -16.04
CA GLU A 226 0.57 -3.01 -15.75
C GLU A 226 0.34 -2.28 -14.42
N LEU A 227 1.42 -1.75 -13.84
CA LEU A 227 1.36 -0.84 -12.70
C LEU A 227 1.22 0.60 -13.19
N VAL A 228 0.20 1.30 -12.69
CA VAL A 228 -0.09 2.68 -13.06
C VAL A 228 0.03 3.56 -11.83
N LYS A 229 0.73 4.68 -11.96
CA LYS A 229 0.82 5.67 -10.88
C LYS A 229 -0.51 6.41 -10.71
N ARG A 230 -0.97 6.50 -9.47
CA ARG A 230 -2.17 7.24 -9.08
C ARG A 230 -1.89 8.08 -7.84
N ARG A 231 -2.58 9.20 -7.72
CA ARG A 231 -2.55 10.02 -6.50
C ARG A 231 -3.33 9.32 -5.39
N ARG A 232 -2.74 9.24 -4.20
CA ARG A 232 -3.37 8.65 -3.01
C ARG A 232 -4.70 9.28 -2.65
N ALA A 233 -4.84 10.59 -2.89
CA ALA A 233 -6.07 11.33 -2.62
C ALA A 233 -7.26 10.90 -3.49
N HIS A 234 -7.02 10.28 -4.65
CA HIS A 234 -8.06 9.72 -5.51
C HIS A 234 -8.33 8.23 -5.25
N LEU A 235 -7.59 7.62 -4.33
CA LEU A 235 -7.76 6.23 -3.96
C LEU A 235 -8.59 6.16 -2.68
N GLY A 236 -9.25 5.02 -2.46
CA GLY A 236 -10.04 4.80 -1.26
C GLY A 236 -9.22 4.97 0.02
N SER A 237 -9.92 5.17 1.14
CA SER A 237 -9.30 5.41 2.45
C SER A 237 -8.16 4.43 2.79
N SER A 238 -7.14 4.94 3.47
CA SER A 238 -5.97 4.18 3.91
C SER A 238 -6.31 3.00 4.83
N SER A 239 -7.47 3.01 5.48
CA SER A 239 -7.98 1.91 6.31
C SER A 239 -8.47 0.71 5.49
N LYS A 240 -8.91 0.95 4.25
CA LYS A 240 -9.43 -0.06 3.31
C LYS A 240 -8.38 -0.56 2.33
N SER A 241 -7.12 -0.16 2.50
CA SER A 241 -6.03 -0.52 1.59
C SER A 241 -4.80 -0.97 2.35
N ILE A 242 -4.02 -1.82 1.69
CA ILE A 242 -2.71 -2.29 2.09
C ILE A 242 -1.70 -1.99 0.99
N GLU A 243 -0.42 -1.98 1.33
CA GLU A 243 0.65 -1.67 0.38
C GLU A 243 1.79 -2.69 0.45
N PHE A 244 2.10 -3.26 -0.71
CA PHE A 244 3.33 -4.03 -0.90
C PHE A 244 4.47 -3.08 -1.24
N ILE A 245 5.62 -3.24 -0.59
CA ILE A 245 6.85 -2.51 -0.91
C ILE A 245 7.70 -3.41 -1.79
N PHE A 246 7.62 -3.22 -3.10
CA PHE A 246 8.37 -3.98 -4.09
C PHE A 246 9.53 -3.15 -4.65
N ARG A 247 10.77 -3.53 -4.33
CA ARG A 247 11.99 -2.79 -4.70
C ARG A 247 11.89 -1.29 -4.37
N ASP A 248 11.50 -1.00 -3.13
CA ASP A 248 11.28 0.35 -2.59
C ASP A 248 10.17 1.16 -3.29
N ARG A 249 9.33 0.53 -4.13
CA ARG A 249 8.13 1.13 -4.70
C ARG A 249 6.88 0.67 -3.94
N PRO A 250 6.00 1.59 -3.49
CA PRO A 250 4.74 1.22 -2.88
C PRO A 250 3.70 0.85 -3.94
N VAL A 251 3.10 -0.33 -3.78
CA VAL A 251 2.03 -0.84 -4.64
C VAL A 251 0.80 -1.07 -3.79
N LEU A 252 -0.26 -0.29 -4.03
CA LEU A 252 -1.49 -0.31 -3.26
C LEU A 252 -2.45 -1.38 -3.79
N VAL A 253 -2.99 -2.16 -2.85
CA VAL A 253 -4.02 -3.17 -3.10
C VAL A 253 -5.17 -2.94 -2.12
N GLY A 254 -6.41 -3.06 -2.61
CA GLY A 254 -7.59 -2.97 -1.77
C GLY A 254 -7.67 -4.16 -0.79
N ARG A 255 -8.05 -3.92 0.46
CA ARG A 255 -8.17 -4.97 1.48
C ARG A 255 -9.15 -6.06 1.05
N GLU A 256 -10.22 -5.68 0.35
CA GLU A 256 -11.22 -6.58 -0.21
C GLU A 256 -10.64 -7.61 -1.20
N LYS A 257 -9.49 -7.31 -1.81
CA LYS A 257 -8.79 -8.24 -2.73
C LYS A 257 -8.03 -9.31 -1.98
N ILE A 258 -7.53 -9.02 -0.79
CA ILE A 258 -6.75 -9.97 0.00
C ILE A 258 -7.57 -10.75 1.03
N GLU A 259 -8.80 -10.32 1.34
CA GLU A 259 -9.71 -11.01 2.26
C GLU A 259 -9.98 -12.48 1.89
N ARG A 260 -9.91 -12.79 0.59
CA ARG A 260 -10.08 -14.16 0.07
C ARG A 260 -8.85 -15.05 0.28
N PHE A 261 -7.74 -14.50 0.76
CA PHE A 261 -6.45 -15.17 0.93
C PHE A 261 -5.98 -15.04 2.39
N PRO A 262 -6.43 -15.93 3.30
CA PRO A 262 -6.14 -15.85 4.72
C PRO A 262 -4.65 -15.79 5.07
N SER A 263 -3.79 -16.48 4.31
CA SER A 263 -2.34 -16.46 4.53
C SER A 263 -1.73 -15.07 4.27
N VAL A 264 -2.22 -14.36 3.25
CA VAL A 264 -1.80 -12.99 2.94
C VAL A 264 -2.24 -12.04 4.04
N MET A 265 -3.49 -12.13 4.49
CA MET A 265 -4.01 -11.34 5.61
C MET A 265 -3.18 -11.56 6.88
N ARG A 266 -2.92 -12.81 7.26
CA ARG A 266 -2.09 -13.15 8.42
C ARG A 266 -0.68 -12.56 8.36
N ALA A 267 -0.10 -12.43 7.17
CA ALA A 267 1.22 -11.81 7.01
C ALA A 267 1.20 -10.31 7.34
N PHE A 268 0.15 -9.58 6.94
CA PHE A 268 -0.03 -8.18 7.34
C PHE A 268 -0.31 -8.04 8.84
N ASP A 269 -1.12 -8.94 9.41
CA ASP A 269 -1.40 -8.96 10.86
C ASP A 269 -0.11 -9.21 11.66
N LYS A 270 0.72 -10.17 11.23
CA LYS A 270 2.03 -10.46 11.84
C LYS A 270 3.00 -9.27 11.72
N ALA A 271 2.96 -8.55 10.60
CA ALA A 271 3.74 -7.34 10.42
C ALA A 271 3.25 -6.18 11.29
N GLY A 272 2.01 -6.23 11.79
CA GLY A 272 1.40 -5.16 12.59
C GLY A 272 1.27 -3.84 11.83
N SER A 273 1.29 -3.89 10.49
CA SER A 273 1.39 -2.73 9.62
C SER A 273 0.60 -2.96 8.34
N ARG A 274 0.09 -1.87 7.75
CA ARG A 274 -0.52 -1.93 6.40
C ARG A 274 0.49 -2.04 5.27
N PHE A 275 1.79 -1.99 5.59
CA PHE A 275 2.89 -2.10 4.65
C PHE A 275 3.58 -3.45 4.81
N LEU A 276 3.84 -4.15 3.71
CA LEU A 276 4.57 -5.41 3.71
C LEU A 276 5.67 -5.38 2.66
N ARG A 277 6.92 -5.62 3.07
CA ARG A 277 8.06 -5.65 2.15
C ARG A 277 8.12 -6.96 1.40
N VAL A 278 8.14 -6.89 0.07
CA VAL A 278 8.27 -8.07 -0.79
C VAL A 278 9.71 -8.56 -0.73
N HIS A 279 9.88 -9.87 -0.60
CA HIS A 279 11.20 -10.50 -0.51
C HIS A 279 12.06 -10.20 -1.75
N LYS A 280 13.35 -9.92 -1.56
CA LYS A 280 14.27 -9.44 -2.61
C LYS A 280 14.46 -10.41 -3.79
N GLU A 281 14.28 -11.70 -3.55
CA GLU A 281 14.42 -12.76 -4.56
C GLU A 281 13.20 -12.87 -5.50
N VAL A 282 12.11 -12.16 -5.20
CA VAL A 282 10.91 -12.13 -6.04
C VAL A 282 11.18 -11.26 -7.27
N SER A 283 11.01 -11.85 -8.46
CA SER A 283 11.10 -11.11 -9.73
C SER A 283 9.87 -10.23 -9.96
N GLU A 284 10.00 -9.27 -10.87
CA GLU A 284 8.89 -8.39 -11.25
C GLU A 284 7.75 -9.18 -11.89
N ASP A 285 8.05 -10.14 -12.78
CA ASP A 285 7.04 -11.00 -13.40
C ASP A 285 6.26 -11.81 -12.35
N THR A 286 6.94 -12.37 -11.35
CA THR A 286 6.28 -13.15 -10.28
C THR A 286 5.45 -12.25 -9.37
N PHE A 287 5.90 -11.02 -9.12
CA PHE A 287 5.13 -10.03 -8.38
C PHE A 287 3.90 -9.55 -9.17
N MET A 288 4.02 -9.33 -10.47
CA MET A 288 2.87 -9.01 -11.33
C MET A 288 1.84 -10.14 -11.36
N ARG A 289 2.28 -11.40 -11.39
CA ARG A 289 1.40 -12.58 -11.22
C ARG A 289 0.70 -12.60 -9.87
N LEU A 290 1.37 -12.20 -8.78
CA LEU A 290 0.72 -12.05 -7.47
C LEU A 290 -0.39 -11.00 -7.54
N LEU A 291 -0.12 -9.83 -8.11
CA LEU A 291 -1.13 -8.79 -8.24
C LEU A 291 -2.31 -9.26 -9.08
N GLU A 292 -2.07 -9.94 -10.19
CA GLU A 292 -3.13 -10.54 -11.00
C GLU A 292 -3.95 -11.54 -10.18
N PHE A 293 -3.29 -12.51 -9.53
CA PHE A 293 -3.92 -13.51 -8.68
C PHE A 293 -4.81 -12.90 -7.61
N LEU A 294 -4.35 -11.86 -6.91
CA LEU A 294 -5.13 -11.17 -5.88
C LEU A 294 -6.37 -10.47 -6.47
N HIS A 295 -6.31 -9.99 -7.71
CA HIS A 295 -7.41 -9.25 -8.33
C HIS A 295 -8.44 -10.14 -9.02
N THR A 296 -8.02 -11.26 -9.62
CA THR A 296 -8.85 -12.12 -10.47
C THR A 296 -9.10 -13.51 -9.87
N GLY A 297 -8.25 -13.95 -8.92
CA GLY A 297 -8.27 -15.31 -8.36
C GLY A 297 -7.47 -16.33 -9.17
N SER A 298 -6.87 -15.95 -10.30
CA SER A 298 -6.05 -16.82 -11.15
C SER A 298 -5.06 -16.02 -11.97
N TYR A 299 -4.13 -16.68 -12.67
CA TYR A 299 -3.27 -16.02 -13.66
C TYR A 299 -3.06 -16.91 -14.89
N PRO A 300 -2.91 -16.31 -16.08
CA PRO A 300 -2.71 -17.04 -17.32
C PRO A 300 -1.27 -17.58 -17.49
N PRO A 301 -1.12 -18.62 -18.34
CA PRO A 301 -2.17 -19.52 -18.79
C PRO A 301 -2.72 -20.36 -17.61
N ASP A 302 -4.04 -20.49 -17.49
CA ASP A 302 -4.65 -21.28 -16.42
C ASP A 302 -4.92 -22.72 -16.90
N PRO A 303 -4.20 -23.74 -16.40
CA PRO A 303 -4.36 -25.11 -16.86
C PRO A 303 -5.75 -25.68 -16.54
N HIS A 304 -6.48 -25.13 -15.56
CA HIS A 304 -7.82 -25.59 -15.21
C HIS A 304 -8.87 -25.23 -16.28
N VAL A 305 -8.66 -24.14 -17.04
CA VAL A 305 -9.56 -23.73 -18.12
C VAL A 305 -9.46 -24.70 -19.30
N PHE A 306 -8.25 -25.14 -19.63
CA PHE A 306 -8.00 -26.07 -20.74
C PHE A 306 -8.35 -27.52 -20.38
N ALA A 307 -8.23 -27.91 -19.11
CA ALA A 307 -8.64 -29.24 -18.64
C ALA A 307 -10.17 -29.47 -18.70
N GLY A 308 -10.98 -28.41 -18.67
CA GLY A 308 -12.45 -28.51 -18.72
C GLY A 308 -13.04 -28.79 -20.11
N ALA A 309 -12.27 -28.59 -21.18
CA ALA A 309 -12.71 -28.83 -22.56
C ALA A 309 -12.42 -30.26 -23.07
N ALA A 310 -11.60 -31.03 -22.35
CA ALA A 310 -11.38 -32.44 -22.60
C ALA A 310 -12.50 -33.25 -21.93
N VAL A 311 -13.39 -33.81 -22.75
CA VAL A 311 -14.49 -34.67 -22.32
C VAL A 311 -13.92 -35.98 -21.76
N ASP A 312 -13.57 -36.00 -20.49
CA ASP A 312 -13.75 -37.15 -19.62
C ASP A 312 -13.70 -36.73 -18.15
N ARG A 313 -14.83 -36.95 -17.46
CA ARG A 313 -15.12 -36.34 -16.15
C ARG A 313 -14.47 -37.04 -14.96
N ASP A 314 -13.59 -38.02 -15.17
CA ASP A 314 -13.21 -38.96 -14.10
C ASP A 314 -11.74 -39.02 -13.67
N VAL A 315 -10.82 -38.28 -14.30
CA VAL A 315 -9.46 -38.18 -13.75
C VAL A 315 -8.93 -36.76 -13.94
N ARG A 316 -9.15 -35.89 -12.95
CA ARG A 316 -8.19 -34.79 -12.70
C ARG A 316 -6.85 -35.49 -12.48
N HIS A 317 -5.99 -35.53 -13.49
CA HIS A 317 -4.65 -36.09 -13.37
C HIS A 317 -3.87 -35.21 -12.40
N LYS A 318 -4.02 -35.44 -11.08
CA LYS A 318 -3.27 -34.75 -10.03
C LYS A 318 -1.84 -35.33 -9.97
N ALA A 319 -1.08 -35.12 -11.04
CA ALA A 319 0.26 -35.65 -11.14
C ALA A 319 1.16 -34.66 -11.89
N PRO A 320 2.46 -34.64 -11.59
CA PRO A 320 3.40 -33.85 -12.36
C PRO A 320 3.36 -34.20 -13.87
N PRO A 321 3.69 -33.24 -14.74
CA PRO A 321 3.64 -33.41 -16.18
C PRO A 321 4.70 -34.39 -16.69
N ILE A 322 4.45 -34.93 -17.88
CA ILE A 322 5.38 -35.82 -18.58
C ILE A 322 6.22 -35.02 -19.58
N ILE A 323 7.53 -35.25 -19.63
CA ILE A 323 8.42 -34.66 -20.64
C ILE A 323 8.10 -35.26 -22.01
N LYS A 324 7.72 -34.43 -22.99
CA LYS A 324 7.54 -34.84 -24.39
C LYS A 324 8.55 -34.11 -25.29
N PRO A 325 8.88 -34.66 -26.48
CA PRO A 325 9.70 -33.96 -27.47
C PRO A 325 9.05 -32.62 -27.85
N GLN A 326 9.84 -31.56 -27.98
CA GLN A 326 9.33 -30.23 -28.29
C GLN A 326 8.69 -30.19 -29.69
N ASN A 327 7.37 -29.95 -29.75
CA ASN A 327 6.74 -29.35 -30.93
C ASN A 327 6.71 -27.83 -30.73
N ILE A 328 7.24 -27.10 -31.72
CA ILE A 328 7.71 -25.70 -31.64
C ILE A 328 6.59 -24.64 -31.53
N SER A 329 5.40 -24.94 -31.01
CA SER A 329 4.26 -24.00 -31.16
C SER A 329 3.30 -23.87 -29.97
N VAL A 330 3.73 -24.07 -28.73
CA VAL A 330 2.79 -23.91 -27.60
C VAL A 330 3.40 -23.09 -26.46
N GLU A 331 3.04 -21.80 -26.43
CA GLU A 331 3.27 -20.83 -25.35
C GLU A 331 2.50 -21.15 -24.04
N ALA A 332 1.82 -22.30 -23.95
CA ALA A 332 0.74 -22.52 -22.99
C ALA A 332 1.10 -23.24 -21.67
N VAL A 333 2.38 -23.58 -21.43
CA VAL A 333 2.80 -24.26 -20.19
C VAL A 333 3.87 -23.43 -19.48
N VAL A 334 3.60 -23.06 -18.21
CA VAL A 334 4.44 -22.17 -17.41
C VAL A 334 4.73 -22.76 -16.02
N VAL A 335 5.05 -24.06 -15.96
CA VAL A 335 5.44 -24.76 -14.72
C VAL A 335 6.57 -24.02 -14.01
N LEU A 336 7.53 -23.47 -14.77
CA LEU A 336 8.60 -22.64 -14.19
C LEU A 336 8.05 -21.39 -13.48
N ALA A 337 7.04 -20.74 -14.04
CA ALA A 337 6.39 -19.59 -13.41
C ALA A 337 5.60 -20.00 -12.16
N ASP A 338 4.92 -21.14 -12.19
CA ASP A 338 4.21 -21.67 -11.03
C ASP A 338 5.18 -22.03 -9.88
N ILE A 339 6.35 -22.61 -10.18
CA ILE A 339 7.41 -22.86 -9.18
C ILE A 339 7.88 -21.55 -8.54
N ARG A 340 8.12 -20.52 -9.35
CA ARG A 340 8.51 -19.19 -8.83
C ARG A 340 7.40 -18.58 -7.98
N PHE A 341 6.13 -18.81 -8.33
CA PHE A 341 4.99 -18.37 -7.55
C PHE A 341 4.86 -19.13 -6.22
N ALA A 342 5.12 -20.44 -6.21
CA ALA A 342 5.20 -21.24 -5.00
C ALA A 342 6.32 -20.73 -4.08
N LYS A 343 7.50 -20.40 -4.64
CA LYS A 343 8.62 -19.81 -3.90
C LYS A 343 8.31 -18.42 -3.36
N LEU A 344 7.56 -17.59 -4.09
CA LEU A 344 7.01 -16.34 -3.53
C LEU A 344 6.14 -16.65 -2.30
N GLY A 345 5.26 -17.65 -2.40
CA GLY A 345 4.46 -18.12 -1.27
C GLY A 345 5.30 -18.46 -0.06
N LEU A 346 6.39 -19.20 -0.25
CA LEU A 346 7.34 -19.55 0.82
C LEU A 346 8.04 -18.32 1.41
N TYR A 347 8.62 -17.45 0.58
CA TYR A 347 9.34 -16.27 1.05
C TYR A 347 8.47 -15.29 1.84
N MET A 348 7.18 -15.23 1.52
CA MET A 348 6.23 -14.29 2.10
C MET A 348 5.33 -14.92 3.17
N GLY A 349 5.35 -16.25 3.32
CA GLY A 349 4.39 -16.99 4.16
C GLY A 349 2.96 -17.03 3.60
N PHE A 350 2.79 -16.90 2.28
CA PHE A 350 1.50 -16.95 1.60
C PHE A 350 1.17 -18.39 1.18
N GLU A 351 0.76 -19.21 2.14
CA GLU A 351 0.38 -20.61 1.92
C GLU A 351 -0.70 -20.77 0.83
N ASP A 352 -1.64 -19.82 0.69
CA ASP A 352 -2.67 -19.87 -0.36
C ASP A 352 -2.03 -19.78 -1.76
N CYS A 353 -1.00 -18.94 -1.91
CA CYS A 353 -0.27 -18.80 -3.17
C CYS A 353 0.55 -20.05 -3.48
N LYS A 354 1.20 -20.63 -2.46
CA LYS A 354 1.95 -21.89 -2.59
C LYS A 354 1.04 -23.04 -2.99
N ALA A 355 -0.06 -23.23 -2.28
CA ALA A 355 -1.02 -24.30 -2.56
C ALA A 355 -1.62 -24.18 -3.97
N TYR A 356 -2.00 -22.96 -4.38
CA TYR A 356 -2.51 -22.69 -5.72
C TYR A 356 -1.49 -23.03 -6.82
N ALA A 357 -0.23 -22.63 -6.66
CA ALA A 357 0.83 -22.97 -7.60
C ALA A 357 1.06 -24.50 -7.70
N LEU A 358 1.13 -25.20 -6.56
CA LEU A 358 1.33 -26.66 -6.54
C LEU A 358 0.17 -27.41 -7.21
N ASP A 359 -1.07 -26.96 -7.04
CA ASP A 359 -2.23 -27.55 -7.73
C ASP A 359 -2.14 -27.36 -9.24
N ARG A 360 -1.76 -26.17 -9.70
CA ARG A 360 -1.54 -25.89 -11.13
C ARG A 360 -0.42 -26.73 -11.72
N MET A 361 0.71 -26.84 -11.02
CA MET A 361 1.84 -27.67 -11.42
C MET A 361 1.44 -29.14 -11.64
N ASN A 362 0.47 -29.64 -10.86
CA ASN A 362 -0.08 -30.99 -11.00
C ASN A 362 -1.21 -31.10 -12.02
N THR A 363 -1.64 -30.01 -12.65
CA THR A 363 -2.74 -30.03 -13.65
C THR A 363 -2.19 -30.12 -15.07
N TYR A 364 -0.94 -29.73 -15.30
CA TYR A 364 -0.31 -29.88 -16.62
C TYR A 364 -0.13 -31.36 -16.96
N GLY A 365 -0.72 -31.82 -18.06
CA GLY A 365 -0.53 -33.19 -18.54
C GLY A 365 0.85 -33.42 -19.18
N VAL A 366 1.44 -32.39 -19.79
CA VAL A 366 2.68 -32.47 -20.56
C VAL A 366 3.58 -31.27 -20.24
N LEU A 367 4.89 -31.52 -20.13
CA LEU A 367 5.91 -30.49 -19.96
C LEU A 367 6.58 -30.22 -21.30
N TYR A 368 6.39 -29.00 -21.82
CA TYR A 368 7.05 -28.50 -23.03
C TYR A 368 8.24 -27.57 -22.71
N GLU A 369 8.27 -26.99 -21.51
CA GLU A 369 9.40 -26.20 -21.01
C GLU A 369 10.64 -27.06 -20.80
N ASP A 370 11.79 -26.40 -20.66
CA ASP A 370 13.05 -27.07 -20.34
C ASP A 370 13.00 -27.74 -18.94
N PRO A 371 13.00 -29.09 -18.87
CA PRO A 371 12.88 -29.80 -17.61
C PRO A 371 14.09 -29.58 -16.68
N VAL A 372 15.26 -29.26 -17.23
CA VAL A 372 16.45 -28.96 -16.41
C VAL A 372 16.30 -27.59 -15.75
N ALA A 373 15.69 -26.62 -16.44
CA ALA A 373 15.44 -25.30 -15.86
C ALA A 373 14.42 -25.37 -14.70
N VAL A 374 13.37 -26.20 -14.86
CA VAL A 374 12.37 -26.50 -13.82
C VAL A 374 13.05 -27.05 -12.56
N LEU A 375 13.87 -28.10 -12.70
CA LEU A 375 14.58 -28.69 -11.57
C LEU A 375 15.58 -27.70 -10.96
N LYS A 376 16.35 -26.97 -11.77
CA LYS A 376 17.28 -25.95 -11.26
C LYS A 376 16.56 -24.89 -10.43
N GLU A 377 15.37 -24.44 -10.83
CA GLU A 377 14.61 -23.44 -10.07
C GLU A 377 14.09 -24.00 -8.73
N ILE A 378 13.61 -25.24 -8.68
CA ILE A 378 13.18 -25.90 -7.43
C ILE A 378 14.33 -25.96 -6.44
N TYR A 379 15.52 -26.38 -6.91
CA TYR A 379 16.68 -26.58 -6.06
C TYR A 379 17.57 -25.34 -5.89
N ARG A 380 17.12 -24.17 -6.34
CA ARG A 380 17.84 -22.90 -6.19
C ARG A 380 17.43 -22.19 -4.91
N GLY A 381 18.41 -21.91 -4.04
CA GLY A 381 18.22 -21.14 -2.81
C GLY A 381 18.69 -21.90 -1.57
N CYS A 382 18.53 -21.31 -0.39
CA CYS A 382 19.05 -21.89 0.87
C CYS A 382 18.05 -22.83 1.57
N GLU A 383 16.74 -22.57 1.48
CA GLU A 383 15.71 -23.43 2.08
C GLU A 383 14.91 -24.15 0.99
N LEU A 384 15.00 -25.48 1.01
CA LEU A 384 14.27 -26.35 0.09
C LEU A 384 12.94 -26.75 0.72
N ASP A 385 11.86 -26.40 0.04
CA ASP A 385 10.52 -26.73 0.48
C ASP A 385 10.21 -28.23 0.33
N PRO A 386 9.69 -28.90 1.37
CA PRO A 386 9.34 -30.32 1.32
C PRO A 386 8.37 -30.67 0.20
N ASP A 387 7.35 -29.84 -0.06
CA ASP A 387 6.32 -30.13 -1.06
C ASP A 387 6.90 -30.05 -2.48
N LEU A 388 7.74 -29.04 -2.75
CA LEU A 388 8.47 -28.94 -4.02
C LEU A 388 9.45 -30.11 -4.22
N LYS A 389 10.10 -30.62 -3.17
CA LYS A 389 10.95 -31.83 -3.26
C LYS A 389 10.15 -33.08 -3.55
N VAL A 390 9.00 -33.24 -2.88
CA VAL A 390 8.07 -34.35 -3.14
C VAL A 390 7.59 -34.29 -4.59
N TRP A 391 7.18 -33.11 -5.05
CA TRP A 391 6.76 -32.88 -6.42
C TRP A 391 7.89 -33.20 -7.42
N ALA A 392 9.12 -32.74 -7.18
CA ALA A 392 10.26 -33.01 -8.05
C ALA A 392 10.55 -34.51 -8.18
N ARG A 393 10.50 -35.25 -7.07
CA ARG A 393 10.68 -36.70 -7.10
C ARG A 393 9.56 -37.42 -7.86
N MET A 394 8.30 -37.04 -7.62
CA MET A 394 7.15 -37.55 -8.38
C MET A 394 7.26 -37.22 -9.88
N PHE A 395 7.79 -36.04 -10.21
CA PHE A 395 8.07 -35.64 -11.58
C PHE A 395 9.13 -36.52 -12.23
N LEU A 396 10.23 -36.82 -11.53
CA LEU A 396 11.30 -37.68 -12.03
C LEU A 396 10.84 -39.12 -12.27
N THR A 397 10.00 -39.67 -11.38
CA THR A 397 9.47 -41.04 -11.50
C THR A 397 8.22 -41.15 -12.35
N ARG A 398 7.71 -40.03 -12.90
CA ARG A 398 6.48 -40.03 -13.69
C ARG A 398 6.63 -40.85 -14.97
N CYS A 399 5.78 -41.86 -15.09
CA CYS A 399 5.58 -42.64 -16.30
C CYS A 399 4.32 -42.17 -17.05
N PRO A 400 4.32 -42.15 -18.39
CA PRO A 400 3.10 -42.11 -19.19
C PRO A 400 2.21 -43.28 -18.79
N ALA A 401 0.94 -43.01 -18.47
CA ALA A 401 -0.01 -44.10 -18.27
C ALA A 401 -0.15 -44.84 -19.60
N ALA A 402 0.01 -46.17 -19.58
CA ALA A 402 -0.51 -46.99 -20.67
C ALA A 402 -2.00 -46.66 -20.77
N SER A 403 -2.43 -46.12 -21.90
CA SER A 403 -3.85 -46.03 -22.24
C SER A 403 -4.50 -47.37 -21.89
N SER A 404 -5.66 -47.34 -21.24
CA SER A 404 -6.47 -48.54 -20.99
C SER A 404 -6.46 -49.48 -22.20
N PRO A 405 -6.45 -50.81 -22.02
CA PRO A 405 -6.53 -51.77 -23.11
C PRO A 405 -7.91 -51.67 -23.77
N GLY A 406 -8.05 -50.69 -24.66
CA GLY A 406 -9.14 -50.62 -25.62
C GLY A 406 -8.92 -51.75 -26.61
N TYR A 407 -9.84 -52.71 -26.60
CA TYR A 407 -9.96 -53.78 -27.58
C TYR A 407 -9.77 -53.24 -29.01
N TYR A 408 -8.57 -53.44 -29.57
CA TYR A 408 -8.38 -53.45 -31.01
C TYR A 408 -7.99 -54.88 -31.39
N HIS A 409 -8.96 -55.58 -31.96
CA HIS A 409 -8.71 -56.79 -32.73
C HIS A 409 -7.85 -56.45 -33.95
N GLY A 410 -6.82 -57.25 -34.20
CA GLY A 410 -6.20 -57.38 -35.51
C GLY A 410 -4.72 -56.99 -35.56
N ASP A 411 -3.88 -58.02 -35.60
CA ASP A 411 -2.57 -58.08 -36.27
C ASP A 411 -1.66 -56.85 -36.27
N SER A 412 -0.64 -56.87 -35.41
CA SER A 412 0.76 -56.69 -35.83
C SER A 412 1.70 -56.92 -34.64
N LEU A 413 2.60 -57.91 -34.77
CA LEU A 413 3.83 -57.97 -33.97
C LEU A 413 4.68 -56.73 -34.32
N GLY A 414 4.64 -55.73 -33.44
CA GLY A 414 5.51 -54.56 -33.49
C GLY A 414 5.66 -54.00 -32.08
N HIS A 415 6.89 -53.85 -31.62
CA HIS A 415 7.28 -53.41 -30.28
C HIS A 415 6.33 -52.35 -29.68
N SER A 416 5.62 -52.72 -28.61
CA SER A 416 5.06 -51.76 -27.66
C SER A 416 6.24 -51.07 -26.97
N THR A 417 6.75 -49.98 -27.56
CA THR A 417 7.75 -49.14 -26.90
C THR A 417 7.02 -48.33 -25.84
N VAL A 418 6.93 -48.89 -24.64
CA VAL A 418 6.45 -48.16 -23.47
C VAL A 418 7.36 -46.93 -23.30
N GLU A 419 6.78 -45.74 -23.38
CA GLU A 419 7.54 -44.51 -23.28
C GLU A 419 8.17 -44.40 -21.88
N PRO A 420 9.48 -44.11 -21.77
CA PRO A 420 10.19 -44.19 -20.50
C PRO A 420 9.78 -43.09 -19.49
N PRO A 421 10.03 -43.32 -18.19
CA PRO A 421 9.92 -42.30 -17.16
C PRO A 421 10.74 -41.05 -17.45
N ASN A 422 10.33 -39.92 -16.87
CA ASN A 422 11.02 -38.63 -17.04
C ASN A 422 12.51 -38.68 -16.68
N LEU A 423 12.91 -39.38 -15.61
CA LEU A 423 14.33 -39.50 -15.25
C LEU A 423 15.16 -40.17 -16.36
N LEU A 424 14.66 -41.26 -16.95
CA LEU A 424 15.34 -41.95 -18.05
C LEU A 424 15.43 -41.09 -19.31
N LYS A 425 14.43 -40.22 -19.56
CA LYS A 425 14.50 -39.23 -20.65
C LYS A 425 15.60 -38.20 -20.42
N LEU A 426 15.77 -37.75 -19.18
CA LEU A 426 16.82 -36.82 -18.79
C LEU A 426 18.22 -37.46 -18.84
N GLU A 427 18.32 -38.74 -18.52
CA GLU A 427 19.58 -39.51 -18.56
C GLU A 427 19.88 -40.12 -19.93
N SER A 428 19.01 -40.05 -20.93
CA SER A 428 19.23 -40.66 -22.24
C SER A 428 20.51 -40.15 -22.92
N GLN A 429 21.36 -41.07 -23.40
CA GLN A 429 22.64 -40.72 -24.06
C GLN A 429 22.46 -39.85 -25.31
N GLN A 430 21.37 -40.06 -26.04
CA GLN A 430 21.02 -39.31 -27.25
C GLN A 430 20.07 -38.13 -26.95
N GLY A 431 19.74 -37.90 -25.68
CA GLY A 431 18.79 -36.88 -25.25
C GLY A 431 19.42 -35.47 -25.18
N PRO A 432 18.69 -34.41 -25.55
CA PRO A 432 19.21 -33.03 -25.57
C PRO A 432 19.49 -32.46 -24.17
N TYR A 433 18.99 -33.10 -23.11
CA TYR A 433 19.06 -32.59 -21.74
C TYR A 433 20.23 -33.15 -20.93
N ARG A 434 20.83 -34.28 -21.33
CA ARG A 434 21.73 -35.08 -20.49
C ARG A 434 22.89 -34.30 -19.90
N SER A 435 23.66 -33.61 -20.73
CA SER A 435 24.83 -32.84 -20.24
C SER A 435 24.44 -31.77 -19.22
N ARG A 436 23.35 -31.04 -19.48
CA ARG A 436 22.86 -29.97 -18.60
C ARG A 436 22.26 -30.53 -17.31
N PHE A 437 21.62 -31.69 -17.37
CA PHE A 437 21.05 -32.39 -16.23
C PHE A 437 22.14 -32.94 -15.30
N LEU A 438 23.17 -33.60 -15.85
CA LEU A 438 24.33 -34.07 -15.08
C LEU A 438 25.05 -32.92 -14.37
N ASN A 439 25.28 -31.81 -15.08
CA ASN A 439 25.84 -30.61 -14.45
C ASN A 439 24.93 -30.04 -13.33
N ALA A 440 23.60 -30.12 -13.48
CA ALA A 440 22.67 -29.67 -12.44
C ALA A 440 22.76 -30.53 -11.17
N ILE A 441 22.95 -31.85 -11.33
CA ILE A 441 23.15 -32.81 -10.24
C ILE A 441 24.47 -32.51 -9.51
N GLU A 442 25.56 -32.35 -10.25
CA GLU A 442 26.89 -32.06 -9.69
C GLU A 442 26.92 -30.78 -8.84
N VAL A 443 26.15 -29.77 -9.24
CA VAL A 443 26.10 -28.47 -8.55
C VAL A 443 25.14 -28.47 -7.35
N SER A 444 24.24 -29.46 -7.22
CA SER A 444 23.23 -29.51 -6.15
C SER A 444 23.12 -30.90 -5.53
N GLY A 445 23.80 -31.09 -4.39
CA GLY A 445 23.73 -32.35 -3.62
C GLY A 445 22.31 -32.71 -3.15
N ALA A 446 21.42 -31.72 -3.01
CA ALA A 446 20.01 -31.99 -2.70
C ALA A 446 19.26 -32.57 -3.90
N LEU A 447 19.49 -32.06 -5.11
CA LEU A 447 18.95 -32.63 -6.34
C LEU A 447 19.54 -34.04 -6.57
N GLU A 448 20.84 -34.21 -6.36
CA GLU A 448 21.50 -35.52 -6.46
C GLU A 448 20.84 -36.57 -5.55
N ASN A 449 20.58 -36.22 -4.29
CA ASN A 449 19.93 -37.12 -3.33
C ASN A 449 18.53 -37.56 -3.82
N ASP A 450 17.71 -36.61 -4.27
CA ASP A 450 16.35 -36.93 -4.73
C ASP A 450 16.35 -37.67 -6.08
N VAL A 451 17.34 -37.43 -6.96
CA VAL A 451 17.58 -38.22 -8.17
C VAL A 451 17.97 -39.66 -7.82
N ASN A 452 18.85 -39.86 -6.84
CA ASN A 452 19.25 -41.20 -6.39
C ASN A 452 18.07 -41.98 -5.80
N LYS A 453 17.18 -41.30 -5.05
CA LYS A 453 15.92 -41.90 -4.57
C LYS A 453 14.99 -42.26 -5.72
N ALA A 454 14.77 -41.36 -6.67
CA ALA A 454 13.97 -41.62 -7.86
C ALA A 454 14.53 -42.80 -8.68
N ARG A 455 15.86 -42.91 -8.80
CA ARG A 455 16.53 -44.04 -9.47
C ARG A 455 16.29 -45.35 -8.72
N ALA A 456 16.35 -45.36 -7.39
CA ALA A 456 16.04 -46.54 -6.58
C ALA A 456 14.57 -46.96 -6.75
N GLU A 457 13.64 -46.01 -6.73
CA GLU A 457 12.20 -46.27 -6.96
C GLU A 457 11.96 -46.88 -8.36
N LEU A 458 12.61 -46.35 -9.39
CA LEU A 458 12.50 -46.87 -10.75
C LEU A 458 13.18 -48.23 -10.95
N LYS A 459 14.27 -48.54 -10.23
CA LYS A 459 14.87 -49.88 -10.18
C LYS A 459 13.89 -50.90 -9.62
N THR A 460 13.23 -50.57 -8.50
CA THR A 460 12.19 -51.43 -7.92
C THR A 460 11.02 -51.64 -8.89
N ALA A 461 10.69 -50.62 -9.70
CA ALA A 461 9.65 -50.70 -10.72
C ALA A 461 10.09 -51.37 -12.04
N GLY A 462 11.34 -51.87 -12.15
CA GLY A 462 11.83 -52.63 -13.30
C GLY A 462 12.25 -51.80 -14.52
N TRP A 463 12.53 -50.50 -14.34
CA TRP A 463 12.95 -49.60 -15.42
C TRP A 463 14.47 -49.53 -15.65
N TYR A 464 15.27 -50.03 -14.70
CA TYR A 464 16.74 -49.98 -14.69
C TYR A 464 17.37 -51.35 -14.52
#